data_AF-G0R8Y4-F1
#
_entry.id   AF-G0R8Y4-F1
#
_cell.length_a   1.000
_cell.length_b   1.000
_cell.length_c   1.000
_cell.angle_alpha   90.00
_cell.angle_beta   90.00
_cell.angle_gamma   90.00
#
_symmetry.space_group_name_H-M   'P 1'
#
loop_
_entity.id
_entity.type
_entity.pdbx_description
1 polymer ?
#
loop_
_entity_poly.entity_id
_entity_poly.type
_entity_poly.pdbx_seq_one_letter_code
_entity_poly.pdbx_strand_id
1 'polypeptide(L)'
;MVQYVFTPWRDRQELLLVREQFYGSGALTQPVGASGRIQGEEGQGLNQGDARRGTTAAAAAASTNRQASREQADGEKHKAVGRVSMWMQRGNCPHMVESTALLMAAVLSDEAAAAGNAGASTYAVRAAYAAAFSRFVTGLLDGHQDKLRKQSMYSIAKNIGLPATFVELRHQATHEQLPSLAKLRSAARKALDWIWDYYWKHLGEAEKAKDPCDMAAMANEASGLEPENRQASEDEGQEQGLEQEQDADRSPEPTTGWSRYSGVWKPKPIGVV
;
A
#
# COMPACT_ATOMS: atom_id res chain seq x y z
N MET A 1 11.56 -19.48 -26.13
CA MET A 1 10.25 -18.81 -25.89
C MET A 1 10.55 -17.35 -25.63
N VAL A 2 10.06 -16.42 -26.46
CA VAL A 2 10.41 -14.99 -26.38
C VAL A 2 9.69 -14.35 -25.18
N GLN A 3 10.45 -13.74 -24.28
CA GLN A 3 9.95 -13.05 -23.09
C GLN A 3 9.45 -11.64 -23.47
N TYR A 4 8.19 -11.55 -23.90
CA TYR A 4 7.53 -10.25 -24.05
C TYR A 4 6.84 -9.86 -22.75
N VAL A 5 7.23 -8.71 -22.19
CA VAL A 5 6.56 -8.09 -21.04
C VAL A 5 5.92 -6.80 -21.52
N PHE A 6 4.60 -6.70 -21.42
CA PHE A 6 3.86 -5.51 -21.81
C PHE A 6 3.73 -4.55 -20.63
N THR A 7 4.18 -3.31 -20.82
CA THR A 7 4.12 -2.25 -19.81
C THR A 7 3.27 -1.07 -20.31
N PRO A 8 2.57 -0.33 -19.41
CA PRO A 8 1.70 0.78 -19.82
C PRO A 8 2.44 2.09 -20.12
N TRP A 9 3.68 2.21 -19.65
CA TRP A 9 4.60 3.31 -19.96
C TRP A 9 5.33 3.06 -21.28
N ARG A 10 5.70 4.16 -21.96
CA ARG A 10 6.39 4.16 -23.25
C ARG A 10 7.79 3.59 -23.15
N ASP A 11 8.53 4.01 -22.14
CA ASP A 11 9.91 3.63 -21.89
C ASP A 11 10.22 3.66 -20.38
N ARG A 12 11.38 3.14 -20.00
CA ARG A 12 11.79 3.08 -18.58
C ARG A 12 12.05 4.46 -17.98
N GLN A 13 12.45 5.45 -18.79
CA GLN A 13 12.69 6.81 -18.30
C GLN A 13 11.39 7.44 -17.82
N GLU A 14 10.29 7.17 -18.52
CA GLU A 14 8.97 7.63 -18.14
C GLU A 14 8.57 7.14 -16.73
N LEU A 15 8.88 5.87 -16.42
CA LEU A 15 8.66 5.26 -15.10
C LEU A 15 9.55 5.89 -14.01
N LEU A 16 10.83 6.09 -14.31
CA LEU A 16 11.77 6.69 -13.36
C LEU A 16 11.43 8.16 -13.07
N LEU A 17 10.92 8.89 -14.06
CA LEU A 17 10.43 10.25 -13.88
C LEU A 17 9.23 10.29 -12.93
N VAL A 18 8.28 9.35 -13.05
CA VAL A 18 7.14 9.25 -12.11
C VAL A 18 7.63 8.92 -10.70
N ARG A 19 8.62 8.04 -10.56
CA ARG A 19 9.25 7.74 -9.26
C ARG A 19 9.82 9.01 -8.62
N GLU A 20 10.59 9.78 -9.38
CA GLU A 20 11.21 11.02 -8.90
C GLU A 20 10.16 12.06 -8.53
N GLN A 21 9.09 12.20 -9.31
CA GLN A 21 8.00 13.13 -9.00
C GLN A 21 7.23 12.75 -7.73
N PHE A 22 7.10 11.46 -7.40
CA PHE A 22 6.42 11.03 -6.16
C PHE A 22 7.28 11.25 -4.91
N TYR A 23 8.55 10.85 -4.94
CA TYR A 23 9.41 10.80 -3.75
C TYR A 23 10.42 11.95 -3.65
N GLY A 24 10.58 12.73 -4.72
CA GLY A 24 11.64 13.74 -4.88
C GLY A 24 13.03 13.12 -5.01
N SER A 25 14.00 13.88 -5.50
CA SER A 25 15.41 13.41 -5.56
C SER A 25 16.02 13.18 -4.17
N GLY A 26 15.39 13.68 -3.09
CA GLY A 26 15.88 13.61 -1.70
C GLY A 26 15.59 12.30 -0.95
N ALA A 27 14.77 11.39 -1.50
CA ALA A 27 14.55 10.06 -0.90
C ALA A 27 15.80 9.16 -0.99
N LEU A 28 16.81 9.56 -1.76
CA LEU A 28 18.10 8.85 -1.90
C LEU A 28 19.05 9.02 -0.70
N THR A 29 18.75 9.86 0.30
CA THR A 29 19.75 10.27 1.31
C THR A 29 19.33 10.29 2.78
N GLN A 30 18.20 9.67 3.18
CA GLN A 30 17.92 9.52 4.62
C GLN A 30 18.17 8.09 5.09
N PRO A 31 19.32 7.79 5.72
CA PRO A 31 19.48 6.56 6.47
C PRO A 31 18.52 6.58 7.66
N VAL A 32 17.56 5.66 7.64
CA VAL A 32 16.64 5.38 8.74
C VAL A 32 17.46 4.75 9.88
N GLY A 33 18.01 5.57 10.78
CA GLY A 33 18.85 5.05 11.84
C GLY A 33 19.53 6.06 12.76
N ALA A 34 18.87 7.14 13.16
CA ALA A 34 19.33 7.95 14.31
C ALA A 34 18.25 8.93 14.78
N SER A 35 17.22 8.45 15.47
CA SER A 35 16.41 9.33 16.32
C SER A 35 16.20 8.66 17.66
N GLY A 36 17.14 8.93 18.56
CA GLY A 36 17.24 8.27 19.86
C GLY A 36 18.44 8.77 20.65
N ARG A 37 18.52 10.07 20.94
CA ARG A 37 19.20 10.53 22.15
C ARG A 37 18.68 11.89 22.60
N ILE A 38 17.88 11.82 23.66
CA ILE A 38 17.59 12.92 24.57
C ILE A 38 18.86 13.18 25.38
N GLN A 39 19.36 14.42 25.35
CA GLN A 39 20.13 15.02 26.43
C GLN A 39 19.78 16.50 26.46
N GLY A 40 19.27 16.94 27.61
CA GLY A 40 19.09 18.35 27.91
C GLY A 40 20.41 18.98 28.36
N GLU A 41 20.48 20.30 28.24
CA GLU A 41 21.31 21.13 29.11
C GLU A 41 20.76 22.56 29.11
N GLU A 42 20.54 23.07 30.32
CA GLU A 42 20.19 24.44 30.65
C GLU A 42 21.39 25.38 30.45
N GLY A 43 21.14 26.64 30.09
CA GLY A 43 22.20 27.65 30.04
C GLY A 43 21.68 29.04 29.64
N GLN A 44 21.52 29.89 30.65
CA GLN A 44 21.02 31.26 30.59
C GLN A 44 21.95 32.20 29.80
N GLY A 45 21.38 33.21 29.15
CA GLY A 45 22.14 34.29 28.51
C GLY A 45 21.25 35.36 27.91
N LEU A 46 20.76 36.28 28.76
CA LEU A 46 20.06 37.49 28.36
C LEU A 46 21.04 38.47 27.69
N ASN A 47 20.84 38.76 26.40
CA ASN A 47 21.28 40.03 25.83
C ASN A 47 20.35 40.42 24.68
N GLN A 48 19.51 41.42 24.93
CA GLN A 48 18.48 41.91 24.03
C GLN A 48 18.84 43.35 23.65
N GLY A 49 19.20 43.54 22.38
CA GLY A 49 19.44 44.85 21.80
C GLY A 49 19.88 44.74 20.34
N ASP A 50 18.95 45.05 19.42
CA ASP A 50 19.25 45.60 18.09
C ASP A 50 19.62 44.70 16.89
N ALA A 51 18.98 43.53 16.74
CA ALA A 51 19.07 42.70 15.51
C ALA A 51 17.71 42.19 14.97
N ARG A 52 16.57 42.78 15.39
CA ARG A 52 15.22 42.22 15.10
C ARG A 52 14.59 42.63 13.76
N ARG A 53 15.16 43.61 13.04
CA ARG A 53 14.57 44.11 11.78
C ARG A 53 15.10 43.39 10.52
N GLY A 54 16.33 42.86 10.56
CA GLY A 54 16.88 42.04 9.47
C GLY A 54 16.44 40.57 9.51
N THR A 55 16.11 40.04 10.69
CA THR A 55 15.74 38.63 10.88
C THR A 55 14.31 38.32 10.44
N THR A 56 13.38 39.27 10.54
CA THR A 56 11.99 39.08 10.10
C THR A 56 11.84 39.10 8.58
N ALA A 57 12.57 39.98 7.89
CA ALA A 57 12.59 40.01 6.42
C ALA A 57 13.28 38.78 5.82
N ALA A 58 14.40 38.33 6.40
CA ALA A 58 15.07 37.10 5.99
C ALA A 58 14.24 35.84 6.30
N ALA A 59 13.57 35.79 7.46
CA ALA A 59 12.65 34.70 7.80
C ALA A 59 11.41 34.66 6.89
N ALA A 60 10.86 35.83 6.54
CA ALA A 60 9.74 35.94 5.59
C ALA A 60 10.16 35.50 4.18
N ALA A 61 11.32 35.94 3.70
CA ALA A 61 11.86 35.50 2.41
C ALA A 61 12.12 33.97 2.39
N ALA A 62 12.63 33.42 3.49
CA ALA A 62 12.84 31.98 3.63
C ALA A 62 11.52 31.18 3.68
N SER A 63 10.47 31.71 4.33
CA SER A 63 9.13 31.08 4.33
C SER A 63 8.48 31.14 2.95
N THR A 64 8.61 32.25 2.23
CA THR A 64 8.10 32.39 0.86
C THR A 64 8.81 31.42 -0.10
N ASN A 65 10.13 31.28 0.00
CA ASN A 65 10.87 30.31 -0.83
C ASN A 65 10.47 28.86 -0.53
N ARG A 66 10.29 28.51 0.76
CA ARG A 66 9.78 27.18 1.16
C ARG A 66 8.39 26.92 0.61
N GLN A 67 7.50 27.90 0.67
CA GLN A 67 6.14 27.76 0.15
C GLN A 67 6.13 27.57 -1.37
N ALA A 68 6.90 28.36 -2.12
CA ALA A 68 7.04 28.20 -3.57
C ALA A 68 7.61 26.81 -3.95
N SER A 69 8.64 26.34 -3.23
CA SER A 69 9.22 25.01 -3.46
C SER A 69 8.22 23.87 -3.18
N ARG A 70 7.36 24.05 -2.17
CA ARG A 70 6.31 23.09 -1.82
C ARG A 70 5.21 23.07 -2.88
N GLU A 71 4.74 24.22 -3.31
CA GLU A 71 3.73 24.35 -4.37
C GLU A 71 4.22 23.73 -5.69
N GLN A 72 5.50 23.93 -6.02
CA GLN A 72 6.13 23.27 -7.17
C GLN A 72 6.16 21.75 -7.02
N ALA A 73 6.63 21.23 -5.87
CA ALA A 73 6.69 19.80 -5.60
C ALA A 73 5.29 19.16 -5.61
N ASP A 74 4.29 19.84 -5.07
CA ASP A 74 2.91 19.36 -5.08
C ASP A 74 2.35 19.37 -6.50
N GLY A 75 2.69 20.37 -7.32
CA GLY A 75 2.40 20.39 -8.76
C GLY A 75 3.01 19.22 -9.53
N GLU A 76 4.24 18.80 -9.20
CA GLU A 76 4.88 17.62 -9.79
C GLU A 76 4.21 16.32 -9.39
N LYS A 77 3.85 16.16 -8.11
CA LYS A 77 3.09 14.98 -7.63
C LYS A 77 1.74 14.89 -8.32
N HIS A 78 1.01 16.01 -8.52
CA HIS A 78 -0.25 16.01 -9.26
C HIS A 78 -0.08 15.51 -10.71
N LYS A 79 0.98 15.95 -11.40
CA LYS A 79 1.31 15.46 -12.75
C LYS A 79 1.60 13.96 -12.75
N ALA A 80 2.33 13.46 -11.75
CA ALA A 80 2.61 12.04 -11.59
C ALA A 80 1.35 11.20 -11.38
N VAL A 81 0.46 11.64 -10.48
CA VAL A 81 -0.85 10.99 -10.26
C VAL A 81 -1.66 10.95 -11.56
N GLY A 82 -1.75 12.05 -12.29
CA GLY A 82 -2.47 12.10 -13.57
C GLY A 82 -1.88 11.15 -14.62
N ARG A 83 -0.55 11.01 -14.66
CA ARG A 83 0.13 10.09 -15.58
C ARG A 83 -0.11 8.63 -15.22
N VAL A 84 -0.03 8.28 -13.94
CA VAL A 84 -0.35 6.91 -13.49
C VAL A 84 -1.83 6.59 -13.75
N SER A 85 -2.74 7.54 -13.56
CA SER A 85 -4.16 7.36 -13.90
C SER A 85 -4.36 6.99 -15.36
N MET A 86 -3.61 7.62 -16.28
CA MET A 86 -3.59 7.22 -17.69
C MET A 86 -3.05 5.78 -17.87
N TRP A 87 -2.00 5.39 -17.16
CA TRP A 87 -1.46 4.02 -17.23
C TRP A 87 -2.46 2.97 -16.73
N MET A 88 -3.24 3.26 -15.69
CA MET A 88 -4.30 2.38 -15.23
C MET A 88 -5.34 2.11 -16.33
N GLN A 89 -5.71 3.14 -17.11
CA GLN A 89 -6.66 3.00 -18.21
C GLN A 89 -6.11 2.21 -19.41
N ARG A 90 -4.79 2.22 -19.62
CA ARG A 90 -4.12 1.40 -20.65
C ARG A 90 -4.07 -0.10 -20.30
N GLY A 91 -4.30 -0.44 -19.03
CA GLY A 91 -4.20 -1.81 -18.52
C GLY A 91 -2.76 -2.23 -18.18
N ASN A 92 -2.61 -3.38 -17.53
CA ASN A 92 -1.31 -3.94 -17.11
C ASN A 92 -0.46 -3.00 -16.23
N CYS A 93 -1.09 -2.08 -15.49
CA CYS A 93 -0.38 -1.26 -14.51
C CYS A 93 -0.04 -2.11 -13.28
N PRO A 94 1.23 -2.18 -12.84
CA PRO A 94 1.58 -2.90 -11.63
C PRO A 94 0.85 -2.33 -10.42
N HIS A 95 0.37 -3.22 -9.54
CA HIS A 95 -0.39 -2.87 -8.35
C HIS A 95 0.34 -1.88 -7.42
N MET A 96 1.67 -1.99 -7.31
CA MET A 96 2.48 -1.06 -6.50
C MET A 96 2.45 0.37 -7.05
N VAL A 97 2.45 0.52 -8.37
CA VAL A 97 2.35 1.84 -9.03
C VAL A 97 0.96 2.42 -8.84
N GLU A 98 -0.08 1.60 -8.99
CA GLU A 98 -1.47 2.00 -8.73
C GLU A 98 -1.68 2.45 -7.28
N SER A 99 -1.23 1.64 -6.32
CA SER A 99 -1.34 1.90 -4.90
C SER A 99 -0.63 3.18 -4.48
N THR A 100 0.57 3.43 -5.03
CA THR A 100 1.33 4.67 -4.78
C THR A 100 0.54 5.89 -5.23
N ALA A 101 -0.01 5.86 -6.45
CA ALA A 101 -0.78 6.98 -6.99
C ALA A 101 -2.07 7.25 -6.18
N LEU A 102 -2.78 6.20 -5.75
CA LEU A 102 -3.98 6.34 -4.92
C LEU A 102 -3.68 6.96 -3.55
N LEU A 103 -2.61 6.50 -2.88
CA LEU A 103 -2.17 7.06 -1.60
C LEU A 103 -1.72 8.52 -1.76
N MET A 104 -0.93 8.83 -2.79
CA MET A 104 -0.48 10.19 -3.07
C MET A 104 -1.66 11.12 -3.41
N ALA A 105 -2.64 10.66 -4.18
CA ALA A 105 -3.85 11.43 -4.48
C ALA A 105 -4.66 11.78 -3.21
N ALA A 106 -4.76 10.84 -2.26
CA ALA A 106 -5.41 11.09 -0.98
C ALA A 106 -4.64 12.12 -0.14
N VAL A 107 -3.30 12.05 -0.13
CA VAL A 107 -2.43 13.04 0.54
C VAL A 107 -2.60 14.43 -0.05
N LEU A 108 -2.55 14.56 -1.38
CA LEU A 108 -2.71 15.87 -2.04
C LEU A 108 -4.10 16.46 -1.80
N SER A 109 -5.15 15.62 -1.82
CA SER A 109 -6.52 16.06 -1.54
C SER A 109 -6.69 16.59 -0.11
N ASP A 110 -6.02 15.95 0.85
CA ASP A 110 -6.00 16.34 2.26
C ASP A 110 -5.27 17.68 2.48
N GLU A 111 -4.12 17.86 1.82
CA GLU A 111 -3.37 19.11 1.87
C GLU A 111 -4.14 20.28 1.24
N ALA A 112 -4.81 20.04 0.09
CA ALA A 112 -5.66 21.02 -0.56
C ALA A 112 -6.87 21.41 0.32
N ALA A 113 -7.48 20.44 1.01
CA ALA A 113 -8.55 20.70 1.96
C ALA A 113 -8.07 21.52 3.17
N ALA A 114 -6.86 21.24 3.68
CA ALA A 114 -6.27 21.99 4.78
C ALA A 114 -5.88 23.43 4.39
N ALA A 115 -5.50 23.66 3.14
CA ALA A 115 -5.18 24.99 2.60
C ALA A 115 -6.43 25.84 2.30
N GLY A 116 -7.64 25.29 2.43
CA GLY A 116 -8.89 25.95 2.04
C GLY A 116 -9.10 26.04 0.53
N ASN A 117 -8.24 25.37 -0.26
CA ASN A 117 -8.25 25.40 -1.72
C ASN A 117 -9.21 24.38 -2.34
N ALA A 118 -9.74 23.45 -1.55
CA ALA A 118 -10.70 22.44 -1.99
C ALA A 118 -11.88 22.33 -1.01
N GLY A 119 -13.11 22.32 -1.53
CA GLY A 119 -14.34 22.09 -0.77
C GLY A 119 -14.54 20.64 -0.31
N ALA A 120 -13.46 19.83 -0.29
CA ALA A 120 -13.54 18.44 0.14
C ALA A 120 -13.75 18.39 1.65
N SER A 121 -14.84 17.76 2.07
CA SER A 121 -15.12 17.58 3.49
C SER A 121 -14.07 16.68 4.15
N THR A 122 -13.80 16.89 5.44
CA THR A 122 -12.93 16.01 6.25
C THR A 122 -13.34 14.54 6.15
N TYR A 123 -14.63 14.28 5.98
CA TYR A 123 -15.16 12.93 5.79
C TYR A 123 -14.75 12.33 4.44
N ALA A 124 -14.82 13.11 3.35
CA ALA A 124 -14.39 12.66 2.02
C ALA A 124 -12.90 12.31 1.99
N VAL A 125 -12.06 13.13 2.64
CA VAL A 125 -10.62 12.85 2.76
C VAL A 125 -10.36 11.55 3.52
N ARG A 126 -11.05 11.32 4.65
CA ARG A 126 -10.94 10.05 5.40
C ARG A 126 -11.35 8.85 4.55
N ALA A 127 -12.44 8.96 3.80
CA ALA A 127 -12.90 7.90 2.90
C ALA A 127 -11.87 7.61 1.79
N ALA A 128 -11.28 8.65 1.19
CA ALA A 128 -10.25 8.51 0.17
C ALA A 128 -9.02 7.75 0.70
N TYR A 129 -8.50 8.13 1.87
CA TYR A 129 -7.39 7.40 2.50
C TYR A 129 -7.75 5.95 2.81
N ALA A 130 -8.92 5.70 3.39
CA ALA A 130 -9.34 4.34 3.73
C ALA A 130 -9.49 3.45 2.49
N ALA A 131 -10.06 3.98 1.41
CA ALA A 131 -10.18 3.27 0.14
C ALA A 131 -8.81 2.97 -0.48
N ALA A 132 -7.93 3.97 -0.57
CA ALA A 132 -6.58 3.81 -1.11
C ALA A 132 -5.77 2.79 -0.30
N PHE A 133 -5.81 2.88 1.03
CA PHE A 133 -5.08 1.98 1.92
C PHE A 133 -5.62 0.54 1.85
N SER A 134 -6.95 0.38 1.82
CA SER A 134 -7.58 -0.94 1.71
C SER A 134 -7.26 -1.60 0.37
N ARG A 135 -7.26 -0.82 -0.72
CA ARG A 135 -6.88 -1.29 -2.06
C ARG A 135 -5.43 -1.75 -2.10
N PHE A 136 -4.52 -0.96 -1.51
CA PHE A 136 -3.11 -1.32 -1.39
C PHE A 136 -2.91 -2.67 -0.69
N VAL A 137 -3.41 -2.80 0.54
CA VAL A 137 -3.21 -3.99 1.37
C VAL A 137 -3.86 -5.22 0.76
N THR A 138 -5.13 -5.13 0.34
CA THR A 138 -5.83 -6.29 -0.24
C THR A 138 -5.21 -6.71 -1.56
N GLY A 139 -4.95 -5.80 -2.50
CA GLY A 139 -4.35 -6.17 -3.77
C GLY A 139 -2.93 -6.75 -3.65
N LEU A 140 -2.15 -6.30 -2.66
CA LEU A 140 -0.82 -6.84 -2.39
C LEU A 140 -0.92 -8.28 -1.87
N LEU A 141 -1.76 -8.50 -0.86
CA LEU A 141 -1.88 -9.81 -0.22
C LEU A 141 -2.56 -10.84 -1.14
N ASP A 142 -3.53 -10.43 -1.94
CA ASP A 142 -4.15 -11.30 -2.95
C ASP A 142 -3.15 -11.74 -4.02
N GLY A 143 -2.23 -10.85 -4.42
CA GLY A 143 -1.17 -11.17 -5.38
C GLY A 143 -0.16 -12.21 -4.87
N HIS A 144 -0.02 -12.33 -3.55
CA HIS A 144 0.85 -13.31 -2.87
C HIS A 144 0.13 -14.56 -2.38
N GLN A 145 -1.18 -14.67 -2.65
CA GLN A 145 -1.95 -15.83 -2.22
C GLN A 145 -1.68 -17.04 -3.11
N ASP A 146 -1.41 -18.19 -2.50
CA ASP A 146 -1.25 -19.45 -3.21
C ASP A 146 -2.60 -19.89 -3.82
N LYS A 147 -2.53 -20.42 -5.04
CA LYS A 147 -3.68 -20.96 -5.78
C LYS A 147 -4.21 -22.25 -5.17
N LEU A 148 -3.34 -23.03 -4.53
CA LEU A 148 -3.69 -24.35 -3.99
C LEU A 148 -4.24 -24.28 -2.57
N ARG A 149 -3.70 -23.38 -1.73
CA ARG A 149 -4.16 -23.21 -0.35
C ARG A 149 -4.40 -21.75 0.01
N LYS A 150 -5.60 -21.47 0.52
CA LYS A 150 -5.94 -20.16 1.07
C LYS A 150 -5.25 -20.00 2.42
N GLN A 151 -4.34 -19.04 2.50
CA GLN A 151 -3.70 -18.63 3.74
C GLN A 151 -4.41 -17.41 4.33
N SER A 152 -4.28 -17.17 5.63
CA SER A 152 -4.80 -15.96 6.22
C SER A 152 -4.03 -14.73 5.72
N MET A 153 -4.69 -13.56 5.65
CA MET A 153 -4.03 -12.29 5.31
C MET A 153 -2.84 -11.99 6.23
N TYR A 154 -2.94 -12.38 7.51
CA TYR A 154 -1.85 -12.24 8.48
C TYR A 154 -0.65 -13.14 8.17
N SER A 155 -0.89 -14.38 7.75
CA SER A 155 0.15 -15.32 7.35
C SER A 155 0.90 -14.80 6.12
N ILE A 156 0.16 -14.35 5.11
CA ILE A 156 0.76 -13.80 3.88
C ILE A 156 1.55 -12.53 4.20
N ALA A 157 0.99 -11.62 5.01
CA ALA A 157 1.67 -10.40 5.44
C ALA A 157 3.00 -10.70 6.14
N LYS A 158 3.02 -11.69 7.03
CA LYS A 158 4.24 -12.12 7.72
C LYS A 158 5.31 -12.62 6.73
N ASN A 159 4.91 -13.39 5.72
CA ASN A 159 5.83 -13.96 4.73
C ASN A 159 6.49 -12.88 3.87
N ILE A 160 5.76 -11.81 3.51
CA ILE A 160 6.28 -10.72 2.68
C ILE A 160 6.88 -9.55 3.48
N GLY A 161 6.91 -9.65 4.82
CA GLY A 161 7.39 -8.57 5.69
C GLY A 161 6.47 -7.35 5.75
N LEU A 162 5.18 -7.50 5.47
CA LEU A 162 4.19 -6.42 5.64
C LEU A 162 3.81 -6.30 7.13
N PRO A 163 3.87 -5.10 7.73
CA PRO A 163 3.49 -4.93 9.13
C PRO A 163 2.06 -5.41 9.40
N ALA A 164 1.87 -6.25 10.42
CA ALA A 164 0.54 -6.76 10.82
C ALA A 164 -0.46 -5.63 11.12
N THR A 165 0.03 -4.47 11.56
CA THR A 165 -0.78 -3.26 11.77
C THR A 165 -1.48 -2.76 10.50
N PHE A 166 -0.97 -3.07 9.31
CA PHE A 166 -1.62 -2.69 8.05
C PHE A 166 -2.80 -3.60 7.75
N VAL A 167 -2.67 -4.91 8.03
CA VAL A 167 -3.77 -5.87 7.92
C VAL A 167 -4.89 -5.50 8.89
N GLU A 168 -4.52 -5.18 10.13
CA GLU A 168 -5.46 -4.74 11.17
C GLU A 168 -6.17 -3.44 10.77
N LEU A 169 -5.43 -2.43 10.31
CA LEU A 169 -6.04 -1.17 9.88
C LEU A 169 -6.97 -1.36 8.67
N ARG A 170 -6.63 -2.25 7.74
CA ARG A 170 -7.53 -2.62 6.64
C ARG A 170 -8.80 -3.27 7.18
N HIS A 171 -8.69 -4.24 8.09
CA HIS A 171 -9.85 -4.91 8.68
C HIS A 171 -10.81 -3.90 9.34
N GLN A 172 -10.24 -3.02 10.18
CA GLN A 172 -10.98 -1.93 10.81
C GLN A 172 -11.64 -1.00 9.77
N ALA A 173 -10.92 -0.57 8.74
CA ALA A 173 -11.46 0.35 7.74
C ALA A 173 -12.64 -0.21 6.93
N THR A 174 -12.73 -1.53 6.79
CA THR A 174 -13.78 -2.19 6.01
C THR A 174 -14.96 -2.69 6.83
N HIS A 175 -14.73 -3.13 8.06
CA HIS A 175 -15.75 -3.82 8.86
C HIS A 175 -16.15 -3.07 10.13
N GLU A 176 -15.31 -2.16 10.62
CA GLU A 176 -15.57 -1.39 11.83
C GLU A 176 -15.81 0.09 11.49
N GLN A 177 -15.81 0.92 12.54
CA GLN A 177 -15.87 2.36 12.37
C GLN A 177 -14.64 2.89 11.62
N LEU A 178 -14.90 3.75 10.63
CA LEU A 178 -13.86 4.39 9.83
C LEU A 178 -12.79 5.03 10.73
N PRO A 179 -11.49 4.74 10.51
CA PRO A 179 -10.42 5.29 11.34
C PRO A 179 -10.37 6.82 11.37
N SER A 180 -9.72 7.36 12.39
CA SER A 180 -9.48 8.81 12.49
C SER A 180 -8.53 9.29 11.39
N LEU A 181 -8.67 10.55 10.99
CA LEU A 181 -7.84 11.15 9.95
C LEU A 181 -6.35 11.11 10.32
N ALA A 182 -6.01 11.33 11.60
CA ALA A 182 -4.63 11.26 12.07
C ALA A 182 -4.02 9.85 11.90
N LYS A 183 -4.79 8.80 12.21
CA LYS A 183 -4.35 7.41 12.03
C LYS A 183 -4.13 7.10 10.55
N LEU A 184 -5.05 7.54 9.68
CA LEU A 184 -4.96 7.35 8.23
C LEU A 184 -3.77 8.08 7.60
N ARG A 185 -3.52 9.34 7.98
CA ARG A 185 -2.34 10.10 7.53
C ARG A 185 -1.02 9.39 7.90
N SER A 186 -0.92 8.93 9.14
CA SER A 186 0.27 8.20 9.61
C SER A 186 0.45 6.88 8.86
N ALA A 187 -0.63 6.12 8.67
CA ALA A 187 -0.60 4.86 7.94
C ALA A 187 -0.25 5.04 6.46
N ALA A 188 -0.79 6.07 5.80
CA ALA A 188 -0.49 6.37 4.40
C ALA A 188 1.00 6.70 4.19
N ARG A 189 1.61 7.49 5.08
CA ARG A 189 3.05 7.79 5.03
C ARG A 189 3.88 6.51 5.19
N LYS A 190 3.60 5.71 6.21
CA LYS A 190 4.28 4.43 6.44
C LYS A 190 4.10 3.46 5.26
N ALA A 191 2.94 3.46 4.61
CA ALA A 191 2.70 2.65 3.43
C ALA A 191 3.52 3.14 2.22
N LEU A 192 3.61 4.45 1.98
CA LEU A 192 4.44 5.01 0.92
C LEU A 192 5.93 4.70 1.11
N ASP A 193 6.42 4.78 2.35
CA ASP A 193 7.79 4.41 2.72
C ASP A 193 8.02 2.91 2.50
N TRP A 194 7.07 2.07 2.94
CA TRP A 194 7.16 0.63 2.73
C TRP A 194 7.15 0.25 1.23
N ILE A 195 6.29 0.89 0.41
CA ILE A 195 6.24 0.65 -1.04
C ILE A 195 7.54 1.10 -1.71
N TRP A 196 8.16 2.18 -1.23
CA TRP A 196 9.49 2.58 -1.71
C TRP A 196 10.51 1.47 -1.50
N ASP A 197 10.58 0.96 -0.27
CA ASP A 197 11.50 -0.10 0.11
C ASP A 197 11.21 -1.45 -0.55
N TYR A 198 9.96 -1.71 -0.89
CA TYR A 198 9.56 -2.97 -1.49
C TYR A 198 9.70 -2.97 -3.01
N TYR A 199 9.47 -1.83 -3.67
CA TYR A 199 9.31 -1.76 -5.13
C TYR A 199 10.18 -0.68 -5.79
N TRP A 200 10.00 0.59 -5.42
CA TRP A 200 10.56 1.72 -6.21
C TRP A 200 12.08 1.82 -6.15
N LYS A 201 12.72 1.45 -5.03
CA LYS A 201 14.18 1.54 -4.90
C LYS A 201 14.93 0.60 -5.86
N HIS A 202 14.36 -0.57 -6.11
CA HIS A 202 14.99 -1.61 -6.95
C HIS A 202 14.87 -1.34 -8.46
N LEU A 203 14.03 -0.38 -8.88
CA LEU A 203 13.88 -0.02 -10.30
C LEU A 203 15.13 0.64 -10.91
N GLY A 204 16.11 1.09 -10.12
CA GLY A 204 17.41 1.58 -10.62
C GLY A 204 18.49 0.50 -10.65
N GLU A 205 18.46 -0.44 -9.71
CA GLU A 205 19.46 -1.50 -9.54
C GLU A 205 19.41 -2.55 -10.66
N ALA A 206 18.24 -2.75 -11.26
CA ALA A 206 18.08 -3.61 -12.43
C ALA A 206 18.77 -3.09 -13.71
N GLU A 207 19.48 -1.96 -13.67
CA GLU A 207 20.49 -1.60 -14.69
C GLU A 207 21.84 -2.27 -14.46
N LYS A 208 22.22 -2.49 -13.19
CA LYS A 208 23.50 -3.10 -12.80
C LYS A 208 23.46 -4.62 -12.81
N ALA A 209 22.31 -5.22 -12.51
CA ALA A 209 22.11 -6.68 -12.48
C ALA A 209 21.93 -7.33 -13.88
N LYS A 210 22.28 -6.62 -14.96
CA LYS A 210 22.33 -7.18 -16.32
C LYS A 210 23.65 -7.90 -16.64
N ASP A 211 24.47 -8.21 -15.63
CA ASP A 211 25.55 -9.19 -15.77
C ASP A 211 24.99 -10.62 -15.61
N PRO A 212 25.37 -11.59 -16.46
CA PRO A 212 24.56 -12.80 -16.72
C PRO A 212 24.57 -13.88 -15.62
N CYS A 213 25.05 -13.59 -14.41
CA CYS A 213 25.29 -14.61 -13.37
C CYS A 213 24.19 -14.75 -12.31
N ASP A 214 23.31 -13.75 -12.10
CA ASP A 214 22.38 -13.75 -10.96
C ASP A 214 20.98 -14.34 -11.22
N MET A 215 20.62 -14.60 -12.49
CA MET A 215 19.33 -15.22 -12.82
C MET A 215 19.24 -16.70 -12.41
N ALA A 216 20.38 -17.37 -12.20
CA ALA A 216 20.42 -18.75 -11.71
C ALA A 216 20.35 -18.84 -10.19
N ALA A 217 20.81 -17.82 -9.45
CA ALA A 217 20.84 -17.84 -7.98
C ALA A 217 19.43 -17.73 -7.37
N MET A 218 18.57 -16.86 -7.92
CA MET A 218 17.23 -16.65 -7.37
C MET A 218 16.22 -17.77 -7.71
N ALA A 219 16.48 -18.57 -8.74
CA ALA A 219 15.63 -19.71 -9.11
C ALA A 219 15.98 -21.01 -8.36
N ASN A 220 17.24 -21.15 -7.92
CA ASN A 220 17.72 -22.37 -7.27
C ASN A 220 17.54 -22.38 -5.75
N GLU A 221 17.43 -21.22 -5.10
CA GLU A 221 17.15 -21.15 -3.65
C GLU A 221 15.68 -21.49 -3.29
N ALA A 222 14.77 -21.51 -4.27
CA ALA A 222 13.38 -21.95 -4.07
C ALA A 222 13.17 -23.46 -4.27
N SER A 223 14.21 -24.22 -4.66
CA SER A 223 14.08 -25.63 -5.08
C SER A 223 14.88 -26.63 -4.23
N GLY A 224 15.64 -26.17 -3.23
CA GLY A 224 16.60 -27.00 -2.50
C GLY A 224 16.17 -27.35 -1.07
N LEU A 225 15.11 -28.14 -0.90
CA LEU A 225 14.83 -28.87 0.36
C LEU A 225 14.25 -30.24 0.00
N GLU A 226 15.13 -31.24 -0.09
CA GLU A 226 14.82 -32.67 -0.17
C GLU A 226 14.10 -33.17 1.11
N PRO A 227 13.26 -34.22 1.05
CA PRO A 227 12.52 -34.73 2.19
C PRO A 227 13.34 -35.77 2.97
N GLU A 228 13.73 -35.46 4.20
CA GLU A 228 14.31 -36.45 5.13
C GLU A 228 13.24 -37.02 6.08
N ASN A 229 12.90 -38.27 5.80
CA ASN A 229 12.33 -39.31 6.65
C ASN A 229 12.35 -39.07 8.18
N ARG A 230 11.16 -39.06 8.83
CA ARG A 230 11.03 -39.53 10.21
C ARG A 230 9.60 -39.95 10.60
N GLN A 231 9.43 -41.27 10.64
CA GLN A 231 8.73 -42.11 11.63
C GLN A 231 7.36 -41.71 12.18
N ALA A 232 6.46 -42.69 12.05
CA ALA A 232 5.19 -42.84 12.71
C ALA A 232 5.28 -42.78 14.24
N SER A 233 4.29 -42.13 14.85
CA SER A 233 3.80 -42.45 16.18
C SER A 233 2.29 -42.27 16.16
N GLU A 234 1.60 -43.40 16.32
CA GLU A 234 0.16 -43.51 16.52
C GLU A 234 -0.22 -42.78 17.81
N ASP A 235 -1.23 -41.91 17.76
CA ASP A 235 -1.92 -41.42 18.95
C ASP A 235 -3.42 -41.52 18.71
N GLU A 236 -4.01 -42.53 19.33
CA GLU A 236 -5.44 -42.82 19.32
C GLU A 236 -6.16 -41.85 20.27
N GLY A 237 -6.67 -40.76 19.71
CA GLY A 237 -7.61 -39.86 20.37
C GLY A 237 -9.04 -40.17 19.94
N GLN A 238 -9.81 -40.79 20.83
CA GLN A 238 -11.23 -41.10 20.67
C GLN A 238 -12.07 -39.82 20.54
N GLU A 239 -12.81 -39.65 19.44
CA GLU A 239 -13.99 -38.79 19.42
C GLU A 239 -15.19 -39.54 18.85
N GLN A 240 -16.27 -39.48 19.61
CA GLN A 240 -17.51 -40.21 19.45
C GLN A 240 -18.41 -39.51 18.42
N GLY A 241 -19.27 -40.33 17.80
CA GLY A 241 -20.00 -40.00 16.58
C GLY A 241 -21.05 -38.90 16.68
N LEU A 242 -21.38 -38.37 15.49
CA LEU A 242 -22.68 -37.83 15.15
C LEU A 242 -22.97 -38.16 13.67
N GLU A 243 -23.74 -39.23 13.51
CA GLU A 243 -24.88 -39.42 12.60
C GLU A 243 -24.82 -38.88 11.16
N GLN A 244 -24.86 -39.83 10.21
CA GLN A 244 -25.16 -39.62 8.80
C GLN A 244 -26.66 -39.34 8.62
N GLU A 245 -27.01 -38.13 8.18
CA GLU A 245 -28.25 -37.90 7.45
C GLU A 245 -27.99 -38.01 5.93
N GLN A 246 -28.66 -38.97 5.31
CA GLN A 246 -28.78 -39.11 3.86
C GLN A 246 -29.79 -38.09 3.36
N ASP A 247 -29.31 -37.02 2.71
CA ASP A 247 -30.20 -36.15 1.93
C ASP A 247 -30.30 -36.66 0.50
N ALA A 248 -31.47 -37.23 0.21
CA ALA A 248 -31.91 -37.63 -1.11
C ALA A 248 -32.52 -36.42 -1.85
N ASP A 249 -31.69 -35.56 -2.44
CA ASP A 249 -32.12 -34.68 -3.55
C ASP A 249 -30.94 -34.29 -4.45
N ARG A 250 -30.57 -35.20 -5.35
CA ARG A 250 -29.62 -34.92 -6.43
C ARG A 250 -30.36 -34.30 -7.61
N SER A 251 -30.59 -32.99 -7.56
CA SER A 251 -31.00 -32.21 -8.73
C SER A 251 -29.77 -31.80 -9.58
N PRO A 252 -29.86 -31.81 -10.93
CA PRO A 252 -28.73 -31.58 -11.81
C PRO A 252 -28.29 -30.11 -11.82
N GLU A 253 -26.98 -29.89 -11.93
CA GLU A 253 -26.33 -28.58 -11.87
C GLU A 253 -26.92 -27.54 -12.86
N PRO A 254 -27.21 -26.30 -12.42
CA PRO A 254 -27.55 -25.24 -13.34
C PRO A 254 -26.29 -24.62 -13.96
N THR A 255 -26.30 -24.63 -15.29
CA THR A 255 -25.38 -23.95 -16.20
C THR A 255 -25.01 -22.54 -15.74
N THR A 256 -23.71 -22.24 -15.71
CA THR A 256 -23.15 -20.92 -15.41
C THR A 256 -23.71 -19.85 -16.37
N GLY A 257 -24.57 -18.98 -15.86
CA GLY A 257 -25.13 -17.83 -16.57
C GLY A 257 -26.19 -17.10 -15.74
N TRP A 258 -26.35 -15.79 -15.94
CA TRP A 258 -27.42 -15.01 -15.30
C TRP A 258 -28.77 -15.48 -15.86
N SER A 259 -29.62 -16.07 -15.03
CA SER A 259 -30.99 -16.45 -15.40
C SER A 259 -32.00 -15.47 -14.81
N ARG A 260 -33.05 -15.17 -15.57
CA ARG A 260 -34.16 -14.34 -15.10
C ARG A 260 -35.01 -15.18 -14.16
N TYR A 261 -35.10 -14.78 -12.88
CA TYR A 261 -35.96 -15.45 -11.90
C TYR A 261 -37.44 -15.31 -12.31
N SER A 262 -38.08 -16.42 -12.64
CA SER A 262 -39.51 -16.49 -12.98
C SER A 262 -40.30 -16.99 -11.78
N GLY A 263 -40.45 -16.14 -10.77
CA GLY A 263 -41.26 -16.42 -9.59
C GLY A 263 -41.65 -15.14 -8.86
N VAL A 264 -42.72 -15.18 -8.08
CA VAL A 264 -43.10 -14.07 -7.20
C VAL A 264 -42.05 -13.96 -6.10
N TRP A 265 -41.28 -12.87 -6.10
CA TRP A 265 -40.24 -12.61 -5.12
C TRP A 265 -40.86 -12.41 -3.73
N LYS A 266 -40.39 -13.18 -2.74
CA LYS A 266 -40.81 -13.05 -1.34
C LYS A 266 -39.63 -12.54 -0.50
N PRO A 267 -39.71 -11.35 0.12
CA PRO A 267 -38.65 -10.87 1.00
C PRO A 267 -38.57 -11.74 2.26
N LYS A 268 -37.35 -12.11 2.66
CA LYS A 268 -37.08 -12.63 3.99
C LYS A 268 -36.70 -11.46 4.90
N PRO A 269 -37.30 -11.32 6.10
CA PRO A 269 -36.89 -10.28 7.04
C PRO A 269 -35.47 -10.58 7.53
N ILE A 270 -34.59 -9.58 7.45
CA ILE A 270 -33.24 -9.62 8.02
C ILE A 270 -33.37 -9.47 9.55
N GLY A 271 -32.87 -10.45 10.31
CA GLY A 271 -32.62 -10.32 11.75
C GLY A 271 -33.65 -10.93 12.70
N VAL A 272 -33.96 -12.22 12.58
CA VAL A 272 -34.51 -13.00 13.71
C VAL A 272 -33.68 -14.27 13.86
N VAL A 273 -32.79 -14.26 14.85
CA VAL A 273 -32.28 -15.45 15.55
C VAL A 273 -33.07 -15.53 16.84
#